data_AF-A0A2S2NQF8-F1
#
_entry.id   AF-A0A2S2NQF8-F1
#
_cell.length_a   1.000
_cell.length_b   1.000
_cell.length_c   1.000
_cell.angle_alpha   90.00
_cell.angle_beta   90.00
_cell.angle_gamma   90.00
#
_symmetry.space_group_name_H-M   'P 1'
#
loop_
_entity.id
_entity.type
_entity.pdbx_description
1 polymer ?
#
loop_
_entity_poly.entity_id
_entity_poly.type
_entity_poly.pdbx_seq_one_letter_code
_entity_poly.pdbx_strand_id
1 'polypeptide(L)'
;MTMATDCTRDMHQDGLILPRKPANPCLTSADHQNLHRELLFNQKIGKNVLGQKSELQKALEKHKRTQSQKEIEQQKNSCRTPFERMIEERAKKIETQMEKTDSKEKDEDKPEFLQVHAKLRAKMAKTD
;
A
#
# COMPACT_ATOMS: atom_id res chain seq x y z
N MET A 1 15.47 -41.03 20.48
CA MET A 1 16.28 -39.81 20.68
C MET A 1 17.53 -39.94 19.82
N THR A 2 17.51 -39.36 18.63
CA THR A 2 18.63 -39.34 17.69
C THR A 2 19.61 -38.24 18.13
N MET A 3 20.76 -38.65 18.67
CA MET A 3 21.88 -37.76 18.96
C MET A 3 22.55 -37.44 17.62
N ALA A 4 22.32 -36.23 17.09
CA ALA A 4 23.04 -35.75 15.92
C ALA A 4 24.50 -35.50 16.30
N THR A 5 25.36 -36.47 15.99
CA THR A 5 26.82 -36.36 16.10
C THR A 5 27.38 -35.69 14.85
N ASP A 6 27.29 -34.36 14.75
CA ASP A 6 28.06 -33.59 13.77
C ASP A 6 29.32 -33.03 14.42
N CYS A 7 30.30 -33.91 14.58
CA CYS A 7 31.70 -33.55 14.74
C CYS A 7 32.49 -34.39 13.75
N THR A 8 32.60 -33.91 12.51
CA THR A 8 33.68 -34.32 11.60
C THR A 8 34.99 -33.97 12.29
N ARG A 9 35.55 -34.98 12.98
CA ARG A 9 36.82 -34.93 13.68
C ARG A 9 37.94 -34.86 12.64
N ASP A 10 38.39 -33.64 12.33
CA ASP A 10 39.67 -33.46 11.66
C ASP A 10 40.77 -33.72 12.70
N MET A 11 41.16 -34.99 12.85
CA MET A 11 42.28 -35.42 13.69
C MET A 11 43.57 -35.28 12.89
N HIS A 12 44.60 -34.63 13.45
CA HIS A 12 45.94 -34.71 12.87
C HIS A 12 46.47 -36.14 13.03
N GLN A 13 47.44 -36.54 12.20
CA GLN A 13 48.03 -37.90 12.20
C GLN A 13 48.62 -38.31 13.57
N ASP A 14 48.87 -37.33 14.45
CA ASP A 14 49.38 -37.48 15.82
C ASP A 14 48.26 -37.58 16.89
N GLY A 15 46.98 -37.68 16.51
CA GLY A 15 45.85 -37.83 17.42
C GLY A 15 45.44 -36.57 18.18
N LEU A 16 46.05 -35.43 17.88
CA LEU A 16 45.75 -34.15 18.51
C LEU A 16 44.51 -33.48 17.87
N ILE A 17 43.61 -32.97 18.70
CA ILE A 17 42.40 -32.23 18.28
C ILE A 17 42.79 -30.80 17.93
N LEU A 18 42.49 -30.37 16.70
CA LEU A 18 42.72 -28.98 16.27
C LEU A 18 41.69 -28.03 16.91
N PRO A 19 42.11 -26.89 17.48
CA PRO A 19 41.19 -25.85 17.91
C PRO A 19 40.36 -25.34 16.73
N ARG A 20 39.03 -25.42 16.85
CA ARG A 20 38.08 -24.86 15.87
C ARG A 20 37.22 -23.78 16.51
N LYS A 21 36.88 -22.78 15.70
CA LYS A 21 35.88 -21.79 16.09
C LYS A 21 34.51 -22.47 16.12
N PRO A 22 33.74 -22.37 17.23
CA PRO A 22 32.40 -22.92 17.27
C PRO A 22 31.51 -22.22 16.23
N ALA A 23 30.59 -22.97 15.65
CA ALA A 23 29.65 -22.43 14.66
C ALA A 23 28.75 -21.38 15.32
N ASN A 24 28.53 -20.26 14.64
CA ASN A 24 27.65 -19.20 15.14
C ASN A 24 26.17 -19.66 14.99
N PRO A 25 25.43 -19.83 16.09
CA PRO A 25 24.03 -20.30 16.03
C PRO A 25 23.09 -19.33 15.31
N CYS A 26 23.43 -18.04 15.27
CA CYS A 26 22.66 -17.02 14.55
C CYS A 26 22.77 -17.16 13.03
N LEU A 27 23.84 -17.83 12.55
CA LEU A 27 24.01 -18.16 11.13
C LEU A 27 23.32 -19.47 10.76
N THR A 28 23.06 -20.37 11.70
CA THR A 28 22.36 -21.64 11.44
C THR A 28 20.85 -21.53 11.62
N SER A 29 20.36 -20.60 12.44
CA SER A 29 18.92 -20.36 12.63
C SER A 29 18.34 -19.55 11.46
N ALA A 30 17.53 -20.20 10.62
CA ALA A 30 16.79 -19.54 9.54
C ALA A 30 15.83 -18.48 10.07
N ASP A 31 15.13 -18.75 11.18
CA ASP A 31 14.17 -17.82 11.79
C ASP A 31 14.85 -16.53 12.24
N HIS A 32 16.02 -16.63 12.86
CA HIS A 32 16.80 -15.46 13.25
C HIS A 32 17.20 -14.61 12.03
N GLN A 33 17.69 -15.25 10.97
CA GLN A 33 18.05 -14.54 9.74
C GLN A 33 16.83 -13.88 9.08
N ASN A 34 15.68 -14.57 9.07
CA ASN A 34 14.43 -14.04 8.51
C ASN A 34 14.00 -12.78 9.26
N LEU A 35 13.96 -12.85 10.59
CA LEU A 35 13.62 -11.71 11.45
C LEU A 35 14.58 -10.54 11.24
N HIS A 36 15.89 -10.81 11.17
CA HIS A 36 16.89 -9.76 10.92
C HIS A 36 16.65 -9.03 9.60
N ARG A 37 16.35 -9.78 8.52
CA ARG A 37 16.05 -9.17 7.21
C ARG A 37 14.77 -8.35 7.25
N GLU A 38 13.73 -8.84 7.92
CA GLU A 38 12.46 -8.11 8.07
C GLU A 38 12.63 -6.80 8.85
N LEU A 39 13.38 -6.84 9.96
CA LEU A 39 13.67 -5.65 10.77
C LEU A 39 14.46 -4.60 9.98
N LEU A 40 15.50 -5.01 9.25
CA LEU A 40 16.27 -4.12 8.38
C LEU A 40 15.40 -3.52 7.26
N PHE A 41 14.51 -4.33 6.66
CA PHE A 41 13.57 -3.85 5.67
C PHE A 41 12.63 -2.79 6.24
N ASN A 42 12.05 -3.05 7.42
CA ASN A 42 11.17 -2.10 8.09
C ASN A 42 11.88 -0.79 8.44
N GLN A 43 13.14 -0.86 8.89
CA GLN A 43 13.97 0.33 9.11
C GLN A 43 14.20 1.11 7.81
N LYS A 44 14.55 0.43 6.72
CA LYS A 44 14.78 1.04 5.40
C LYS A 44 13.54 1.73 4.84
N ILE A 45 12.36 1.14 5.04
CA ILE A 45 11.08 1.70 4.59
C ILE A 45 10.53 2.75 5.59
N GLY A 46 11.13 2.88 6.78
CA GLY A 46 10.66 3.79 7.83
C GLY A 46 9.38 3.31 8.54
N LYS A 47 9.08 2.01 8.47
CA LYS A 47 7.95 1.40 9.20
C LYS A 47 8.38 1.10 10.64
N ASN A 48 7.93 1.90 11.59
CA ASN A 48 8.16 1.63 13.01
C ASN A 48 7.28 0.46 13.47
N VAL A 49 7.86 -0.70 13.78
CA VAL A 49 7.13 -1.87 14.30
C VAL A 49 6.70 -1.73 15.77
N LEU A 50 7.30 -0.79 16.51
CA LEU A 50 6.98 -0.51 17.90
C LEU A 50 5.83 0.50 18.00
N GLY A 51 4.80 0.19 18.79
CA GLY A 51 3.67 1.08 19.03
C GLY A 51 2.68 1.19 17.86
N GLN A 52 2.73 0.30 16.86
CA GLN A 52 1.67 0.23 15.86
C GLN A 52 0.38 -0.30 16.49
N LYS A 53 -0.75 0.30 16.10
CA LYS A 53 -2.05 -0.34 16.30
C LYS A 53 -2.03 -1.69 15.58
N SER A 54 -2.54 -2.74 16.23
CA SER A 54 -2.70 -4.04 15.58
C SER A 54 -3.59 -3.91 14.35
N GLU A 55 -3.46 -4.84 13.39
CA GLU A 55 -4.33 -4.85 12.21
C GLU A 55 -5.82 -4.88 12.60
N LEU A 56 -6.16 -5.62 13.67
CA LEU A 56 -7.50 -5.62 14.27
C LEU A 56 -7.93 -4.23 14.76
N GLN A 57 -7.07 -3.52 15.49
CA GLN A 57 -7.38 -2.17 15.97
C GLN A 57 -7.59 -1.19 14.81
N LYS A 58 -6.76 -1.26 13.76
CA LYS A 58 -6.95 -0.45 12.53
C LYS A 58 -8.29 -0.76 11.87
N ALA A 59 -8.65 -2.04 11.75
CA ALA A 59 -9.91 -2.48 11.16
C ALA A 59 -11.13 -2.00 11.96
N LEU A 60 -11.10 -2.13 13.29
CA LEU A 60 -12.17 -1.66 14.16
C LEU A 60 -12.33 -0.14 14.11
N GLU A 61 -11.22 0.61 14.12
CA GLU A 61 -11.27 2.07 13.97
C GLU A 61 -11.85 2.48 12.62
N LYS A 62 -11.44 1.83 11.53
CA LYS A 62 -12.01 2.04 10.20
C LYS A 62 -13.51 1.75 10.19
N HIS A 63 -13.95 0.63 10.76
CA HIS A 63 -15.36 0.27 10.85
C HIS A 63 -16.17 1.31 11.62
N LYS A 64 -15.70 1.77 12.78
CA LYS A 64 -16.35 2.82 13.58
C LYS A 64 -16.48 4.12 12.80
N ARG A 65 -15.42 4.55 12.12
CA ARG A 65 -15.45 5.76 11.27
C ARG A 65 -16.48 5.63 10.15
N THR A 66 -16.51 4.48 9.47
CA THR A 66 -17.50 4.23 8.40
C THR A 66 -18.93 4.21 8.93
N GLN A 67 -19.18 3.59 10.09
CA GLN A 67 -20.51 3.60 10.70
C GLN A 67 -20.96 5.02 11.07
N SER A 68 -20.12 5.78 11.77
CA SER A 68 -20.42 7.17 12.14
C SER A 68 -20.68 8.04 10.91
N GLN A 69 -19.90 7.87 9.84
CA GLN A 69 -20.10 8.63 8.61
C GLN A 69 -21.43 8.28 7.93
N LYS A 70 -21.83 7.00 7.92
CA LYS A 70 -23.14 6.56 7.41
C LYS A 70 -24.29 7.11 8.24
N GLU A 71 -24.16 7.13 9.57
CA GLU A 71 -25.17 7.72 10.46
C GLU A 71 -25.33 9.22 10.21
N ILE A 72 -24.22 9.95 10.07
CA ILE A 72 -24.24 11.38 9.74
C ILE A 72 -24.89 11.62 8.37
N GLU A 73 -24.56 10.82 7.37
CA GLU A 73 -25.15 10.93 6.03
C GLU A 73 -26.65 10.62 6.04
N GLN A 74 -27.05 9.58 6.77
CA GLN A 74 -28.47 9.21 6.93
C GLN A 74 -29.25 10.31 7.65
N GLN A 75 -28.69 10.89 8.72
CA GLN A 75 -29.30 12.01 9.43
C GLN A 75 -29.40 13.26 8.54
N LYS A 76 -28.34 13.58 7.79
CA LYS A 76 -28.36 14.68 6.82
C LYS A 76 -29.44 14.48 5.76
N ASN A 77 -29.64 13.25 5.29
CA ASN A 77 -30.66 12.93 4.30
C ASN A 77 -32.08 12.96 4.91
N SER A 78 -32.27 12.53 6.16
CA SER A 78 -33.58 12.54 6.82
C SER A 78 -34.02 13.93 7.27
N CYS A 79 -33.09 14.76 7.73
CA CYS A 79 -33.38 16.11 8.22
C CYS A 79 -33.35 17.17 7.11
N ARG A 80 -33.16 16.74 5.86
CA ARG A 80 -32.91 17.65 4.75
C ARG A 80 -34.15 18.42 4.34
N THR A 81 -34.08 19.74 4.43
CA THR A 81 -35.17 20.59 3.95
C THR A 81 -35.23 20.60 2.41
N PRO A 82 -36.41 20.85 1.81
CA PRO A 82 -36.54 21.03 0.36
C PRO A 82 -35.63 22.13 -0.19
N PHE A 83 -35.45 23.21 0.58
CA PHE A 83 -34.61 24.35 0.21
C PHE A 83 -33.11 23.97 0.14
N GLU A 84 -32.61 23.24 1.14
CA GLU A 84 -31.22 22.72 1.13
C GLU A 84 -30.96 21.75 -0.01
N ARG A 85 -31.96 20.96 -0.44
CA ARG A 85 -31.83 20.12 -1.65
C ARG A 85 -31.63 20.98 -2.90
N MET A 86 -32.44 22.02 -3.06
CA MET A 86 -32.35 22.91 -4.23
C MET A 86 -31.02 23.68 -4.27
N ILE A 87 -30.50 24.11 -3.12
CA ILE A 87 -29.16 24.73 -3.04
C ILE A 87 -28.08 23.76 -3.52
N GLU A 88 -28.09 22.51 -3.03
CA GLU A 88 -27.09 21.52 -3.47
C GLU A 88 -27.21 21.16 -4.94
N GLU A 89 -28.43 21.03 -5.47
CA GLU A 89 -28.62 20.79 -6.90
C GLU A 89 -28.05 21.93 -7.73
N ARG A 90 -28.24 23.18 -7.28
CA ARG A 90 -27.68 24.34 -7.96
C ARG A 90 -26.16 24.36 -7.86
N ALA A 91 -25.59 24.04 -6.70
CA ALA A 91 -24.14 23.93 -6.50
C ALA A 91 -23.53 22.85 -7.41
N LYS A 92 -24.11 21.65 -7.46
CA LYS A 92 -23.68 20.55 -8.35
C LYS A 92 -23.74 20.93 -9.83
N LYS A 93 -24.77 21.67 -10.24
CA LYS A 93 -24.88 22.19 -11.62
C LYS A 93 -23.77 23.19 -11.94
N ILE A 94 -23.36 24.03 -10.98
CA ILE A 94 -22.26 24.98 -11.17
C ILE A 94 -20.92 24.23 -11.27
N GLU A 95 -20.66 23.29 -10.37
CA GLU A 95 -19.43 22.47 -10.36
C GLU A 95 -19.26 21.70 -11.67
N THR A 96 -20.30 20.99 -12.12
CA THR A 96 -20.26 20.28 -13.41
C THR A 96 -20.17 21.20 -14.62
N GLN A 97 -20.58 22.46 -14.52
CA GLN A 97 -20.34 23.44 -15.59
C GLN A 97 -18.88 23.91 -15.59
N MET A 98 -18.31 24.19 -14.42
CA MET A 98 -16.90 24.57 -14.26
C MET A 98 -15.95 23.46 -14.73
N GLU A 99 -16.21 22.19 -14.37
CA GLU A 99 -15.40 21.07 -14.86
C GLU A 99 -15.44 20.93 -16.39
N LYS A 100 -16.60 21.20 -17.00
CA LYS A 100 -16.76 21.16 -18.46
C LYS A 100 -16.06 22.34 -19.14
N THR A 101 -16.07 23.53 -18.55
CA THR A 101 -15.32 24.68 -19.09
C THR A 101 -13.83 24.44 -18.97
N ASP A 102 -13.34 23.98 -17.82
CA ASP A 102 -11.92 23.68 -17.59
C ASP A 102 -11.41 22.58 -18.53
N SER A 103 -12.23 21.56 -18.79
CA SER A 103 -11.89 20.50 -19.73
C SER A 103 -11.81 21.01 -21.17
N LYS A 104 -12.71 21.91 -21.57
CA LYS A 104 -12.69 22.53 -22.90
C LYS A 104 -11.52 23.48 -23.07
N GLU A 105 -11.23 24.33 -22.08
CA GLU A 105 -10.06 25.22 -22.11
C GLU A 105 -8.76 24.40 -22.22
N LYS A 106 -8.63 23.30 -21.45
CA LYS A 106 -7.47 22.40 -21.56
C LYS A 106 -7.35 21.69 -22.90
N ASP A 107 -8.46 21.47 -23.60
CA ASP A 107 -8.44 20.87 -24.93
C ASP A 107 -8.15 21.92 -26.02
N GLU A 108 -8.59 23.18 -25.86
CA GLU A 108 -8.25 24.28 -26.76
C GLU A 108 -6.79 24.73 -26.64
N ASP A 109 -6.20 24.67 -25.44
CA ASP A 109 -4.80 25.06 -25.18
C ASP A 109 -3.76 24.02 -25.70
N LYS A 110 -4.22 22.84 -26.16
CA LYS A 110 -3.36 21.82 -26.78
C LYS A 110 -3.16 22.14 -28.27
N PRO A 111 -1.91 22.12 -28.78
CA PRO A 111 -1.64 22.40 -30.18
C PRO A 111 -2.39 21.43 -31.11
N GLU A 112 -2.98 21.95 -32.18
CA GLU A 112 -3.91 21.25 -33.07
C GLU A 112 -3.35 19.91 -33.60
N PHE A 113 -2.06 19.87 -33.92
CA PHE A 113 -1.39 18.66 -34.41
C PHE A 113 -1.46 17.48 -33.43
N LEU A 114 -1.33 17.73 -32.11
CA LEU A 114 -1.46 16.67 -31.10
C LEU A 114 -2.89 16.13 -31.03
N GLN A 115 -3.90 17.00 -31.23
CA GLN A 115 -5.30 16.59 -31.26
C GLN A 115 -5.60 15.72 -32.48
N VAL A 116 -5.13 16.11 -33.66
CA VAL A 116 -5.29 15.34 -34.91
C VAL A 116 -4.60 13.99 -34.81
N HIS A 117 -3.37 13.95 -34.29
CA HIS A 117 -2.62 12.70 -34.09
C HIS A 117 -3.34 11.74 -33.12
N ALA A 118 -3.86 12.25 -32.00
CA ALA A 118 -4.65 11.45 -31.07
C ALA A 118 -5.93 10.88 -31.71
N LYS A 119 -6.65 11.69 -32.51
CA LYS A 119 -7.85 11.27 -33.25
C LYS A 119 -7.54 10.18 -34.28
N LEU A 120 -6.41 10.29 -35.00
CA LEU A 120 -5.97 9.25 -35.95
C LEU A 120 -5.65 7.94 -35.24
N ARG A 121 -4.88 7.98 -34.15
CA ARG A 121 -4.56 6.80 -33.34
C ARG A 121 -5.82 6.13 -32.77
N ALA A 122 -6.77 6.92 -32.27
CA ALA A 122 -8.02 6.40 -31.72
C ALA A 122 -8.94 5.76 -32.77
N LYS A 123 -8.89 6.20 -34.03
CA LYS A 123 -9.59 5.56 -35.14
C LYS A 123 -8.95 4.23 -35.53
N MET A 124 -7.62 4.17 -35.57
CA MET A 124 -6.89 2.93 -35.90
C MET A 124 -7.09 1.84 -34.84
N ALA A 125 -7.15 2.20 -33.56
CA ALA A 125 -7.35 1.25 -32.47
C ALA A 125 -8.79 0.68 -32.37
N LYS A 126 -9.75 1.18 -33.17
CA LYS A 126 -11.13 0.67 -33.22
C LYS A 126 -11.38 -0.29 -34.39
N THR A 127 -10.39 -0.44 -35.27
CA THR A 127 -10.46 -1.29 -36.47
C THR A 127 -9.76 -2.64 -36.31
N ASP A 128 -9.23 -2.93 -35.12
CA ASP A 128 -8.79 -4.25 -34.66
C ASP A 128 -9.83 -4.84 -33.70
#